data_AF-A0A6A4KXE5-F1
#
_entry.id   AF-A0A6A4KXE5-F1
#
_cell.length_a   1.000
_cell.length_b   1.000
_cell.length_c   1.000
_cell.angle_alpha   90.00
_cell.angle_beta   90.00
_cell.angle_gamma   90.00
#
_symmetry.space_group_name_H-M   'P 1'
#
loop_
_entity.id
_entity.type
_entity.pdbx_description
1 polymer ?
#
loop_
_entity_poly.entity_id
_entity_poly.type
_entity_poly.pdbx_seq_one_letter_code
_entity_poly.pdbx_strand_id
1 'polypeptide(L)'
;MASASELAYAGVKFVQAKDYVFKVNFIEPSCLFWWFFRARFEIPPIHLHDYTETLLRNLIAFEQCYPGVSNHVTSYAYVMSMLVNTDKDVEVLEKAGVVSNYLGTRNKATVLFNKLCILSFSEDHFTEPWVEATLYSRRFWPKHAAHLRRMYFDSPWTFIAFCAGFVAFVITCVQFVRDFLKKE
;
A
#
# COMPACT_ATOMS: atom_id res chain seq x y z
N MET A 1 4.12 6.04 11.54
CA MET A 1 3.19 5.18 10.78
C MET A 1 3.22 5.66 9.32
N ALA A 2 3.22 4.77 8.32
CA ALA A 2 3.49 5.18 6.92
C ALA A 2 2.21 5.61 6.18
N SER A 3 2.26 6.73 5.45
CA SER A 3 1.10 7.22 4.67
C SER A 3 0.92 6.47 3.34
N ALA A 4 -0.20 6.69 2.65
CA ALA A 4 -0.46 6.00 1.38
C ALA A 4 0.61 6.29 0.32
N SER A 5 1.06 7.53 0.21
CA SER A 5 2.14 7.91 -0.72
C SER A 5 3.48 7.29 -0.35
N GLU A 6 3.81 7.16 0.94
CA GLU A 6 5.03 6.47 1.39
C GLU A 6 4.99 4.97 1.10
N LEU A 7 3.84 4.32 1.34
CA LEU A 7 3.64 2.91 1.03
C LEU A 7 3.71 2.67 -0.49
N ALA A 8 3.07 3.53 -1.29
CA ALA A 8 3.19 3.50 -2.75
C ALA A 8 4.64 3.74 -3.20
N TYR A 9 5.36 4.63 -2.52
CA TYR A 9 6.77 4.87 -2.77
C TYR A 9 7.61 3.63 -2.51
N ALA A 10 7.31 2.87 -1.44
CA ALA A 10 7.98 1.63 -1.08
C ALA A 10 7.59 0.42 -1.96
N GLY A 11 6.74 0.61 -2.96
CA GLY A 11 6.35 -0.45 -3.91
C GLY A 11 5.14 -1.27 -3.50
N VAL A 12 4.35 -0.78 -2.54
CA VAL A 12 3.01 -1.30 -2.23
C VAL A 12 2.04 -0.77 -3.29
N LYS A 13 1.19 -1.66 -3.82
CA LYS A 13 0.12 -1.33 -4.75
C LYS A 13 -1.21 -1.42 -4.01
N PHE A 14 -1.92 -0.30 -3.95
CA PHE A 14 -3.29 -0.28 -3.45
C PHE A 14 -4.23 -0.93 -4.47
N VAL A 15 -5.16 -1.74 -3.98
CA VAL A 15 -6.15 -2.47 -4.77
C VAL A 15 -7.50 -2.40 -4.07
N GLN A 16 -8.56 -2.21 -4.83
CA GLN A 16 -9.92 -2.31 -4.33
C GLN A 16 -10.25 -3.75 -3.92
N ALA A 17 -10.68 -3.95 -2.67
CA ALA A 17 -11.19 -5.25 -2.22
C ALA A 17 -12.48 -5.61 -2.98
N LYS A 18 -12.62 -6.87 -3.40
CA LYS A 18 -13.80 -7.34 -4.15
C LYS A 18 -14.96 -7.80 -3.26
N ASP A 19 -14.68 -8.08 -2.00
CA ASP A 19 -15.68 -8.53 -1.03
C ASP A 19 -16.32 -7.33 -0.30
N TYR A 20 -17.63 -7.41 -0.06
CA TYR A 20 -18.43 -6.39 0.61
C TYR A 20 -18.22 -6.32 2.14
N VAL A 21 -17.45 -7.25 2.70
CA VAL A 21 -17.09 -7.22 4.12
C VAL A 21 -15.91 -6.29 4.27
N PHE A 22 -15.93 -5.40 5.27
CA PHE A 22 -14.78 -4.57 5.66
C PHE A 22 -13.60 -5.49 5.97
N LYS A 23 -12.81 -5.88 4.98
CA LYS A 23 -11.63 -6.72 5.13
C LYS A 23 -10.49 -5.99 4.46
N VAL A 24 -9.50 -5.64 5.26
CA VAL A 24 -8.24 -5.08 4.80
C VAL A 24 -7.23 -6.22 4.78
N ASN A 25 -6.64 -6.51 3.61
CA ASN A 25 -5.65 -7.56 3.48
C ASN A 25 -4.35 -6.98 2.93
N PHE A 26 -3.23 -7.44 3.46
CA PHE A 26 -1.92 -7.19 2.89
C PHE A 26 -1.34 -8.49 2.34
N ILE A 27 -0.87 -8.46 1.10
CA ILE A 27 -0.36 -9.65 0.40
C ILE A 27 1.08 -9.35 -0.02
N GLU A 28 2.03 -9.98 0.67
CA GLU A 28 3.46 -9.99 0.34
C GLU A 28 3.75 -10.97 -0.84
N PRO A 29 4.58 -10.60 -1.83
CA PRO A 29 4.88 -11.48 -2.98
C PRO A 29 5.80 -12.69 -2.68
N SER A 30 5.32 -13.81 -2.14
CA SER A 30 6.17 -14.93 -1.66
C SER A 30 7.02 -15.74 -2.68
N CYS A 31 7.22 -15.30 -3.92
CA CYS A 31 7.90 -16.07 -4.97
C CYS A 31 9.41 -15.75 -5.12
N LEU A 32 10.17 -16.65 -5.78
CA LEU A 32 11.62 -16.50 -6.03
C LEU A 32 11.96 -15.21 -6.81
N PHE A 33 11.01 -14.70 -7.58
CA PHE A 33 11.09 -13.45 -8.35
C PHE A 33 10.33 -12.30 -7.68
N TRP A 34 10.30 -12.30 -6.34
CA TRP A 34 9.59 -11.30 -5.53
C TRP A 34 9.82 -9.87 -6.03
N TRP A 35 11.06 -9.51 -6.35
CA TRP A 35 11.44 -8.14 -6.71
C TRP A 35 10.68 -7.60 -7.95
N PHE A 36 10.15 -8.47 -8.83
CA PHE A 36 9.33 -8.05 -9.96
C PHE A 36 7.92 -7.65 -9.51
N PHE A 37 7.36 -8.35 -8.52
CA PHE A 37 5.97 -8.18 -8.09
C PHE A 37 5.82 -7.07 -7.04
N ARG A 38 4.66 -6.41 -7.05
CA ARG A 38 4.29 -5.40 -6.05
C ARG A 38 3.52 -6.08 -4.94
N ALA A 39 3.84 -5.76 -3.69
CA ALA A 39 2.98 -6.10 -2.57
C ALA A 39 1.62 -5.43 -2.77
N ARG A 40 0.53 -6.11 -2.42
CA ARG A 40 -0.81 -5.57 -2.61
C ARG A 40 -1.41 -5.23 -1.27
N PHE A 41 -2.02 -4.06 -1.19
CA PHE A 41 -2.80 -3.66 -0.04
C PHE A 41 -4.24 -3.48 -0.49
N GLU A 42 -5.08 -4.44 -0.11
CA GLU A 42 -6.48 -4.53 -0.50
C GLU A 42 -7.33 -3.81 0.54
N ILE A 43 -8.03 -2.77 0.09
CA ILE A 43 -8.87 -1.94 0.96
C ILE A 43 -10.27 -1.86 0.35
N PRO A 44 -11.34 -1.98 1.16
CA PRO A 44 -12.71 -1.75 0.70
C PRO A 44 -12.89 -0.33 0.12
N PRO A 45 -13.54 -0.21 -1.05
CA PRO A 45 -13.75 1.09 -1.67
C PRO A 45 -14.67 1.98 -0.86
N ILE A 46 -14.43 3.29 -0.90
CA ILE A 46 -15.32 4.29 -0.31
C ILE A 46 -15.62 5.43 -1.28
N HIS A 47 -16.88 5.82 -1.32
CA HIS A 47 -17.35 7.00 -2.04
C HIS A 47 -17.58 8.14 -1.04
N LEU A 48 -16.81 9.21 -1.21
CA LEU A 48 -16.89 10.39 -0.36
C LEU A 48 -17.89 11.38 -0.92
N HIS A 49 -19.00 11.55 -0.21
CA HIS A 49 -20.02 12.57 -0.43
C HIS A 49 -20.12 13.46 0.81
N ASP A 50 -20.85 14.58 0.71
CA ASP A 50 -20.98 15.53 1.81
C ASP A 50 -21.58 14.90 3.09
N TYR A 51 -22.42 13.87 2.94
CA TYR A 51 -23.01 13.13 4.07
C TYR A 51 -22.09 12.05 4.66
N THR A 52 -21.00 11.67 3.98
CA THR A 52 -20.14 10.54 4.39
C THR A 52 -19.48 10.80 5.74
N GLU A 53 -19.09 12.06 6.04
CA GLU A 53 -18.52 12.42 7.35
C GLU A 53 -19.51 12.11 8.48
N THR A 54 -20.74 12.59 8.36
CA THR A 54 -21.79 12.40 9.36
C THR A 54 -22.16 10.92 9.52
N LEU A 55 -22.26 10.21 8.40
CA LEU A 55 -22.58 8.78 8.39
C LEU A 55 -21.51 7.97 9.13
N LEU A 56 -20.23 8.15 8.82
CA LEU A 56 -19.14 7.43 9.49
C LEU A 56 -19.07 7.76 10.98
N ARG A 57 -19.26 9.03 11.36
CA ARG A 57 -19.30 9.42 12.78
C ARG A 57 -20.43 8.74 13.54
N ASN A 58 -21.63 8.68 12.96
CA ASN A 58 -22.78 8.03 13.58
C ASN A 58 -22.56 6.52 13.73
N LEU A 59 -21.93 5.88 12.74
CA LEU A 59 -21.58 4.45 12.81
C LEU A 59 -20.52 4.18 13.88
N ILE A 60 -19.48 5.00 13.98
CA ILE A 60 -18.46 4.89 15.03
C ILE A 60 -19.10 5.06 16.41
N ALA A 61 -19.95 6.08 16.58
CA ALA A 61 -20.67 6.29 17.83
C ALA A 61 -21.58 5.09 18.17
N PHE A 62 -22.24 4.51 17.17
CA PHE A 62 -23.05 3.30 17.36
C PHE A 62 -22.19 2.11 17.81
N GLU A 63 -21.05 1.84 17.18
CA GLU A 63 -20.12 0.79 17.61
C GLU A 63 -19.61 1.04 19.05
N GLN A 64 -19.30 2.28 19.41
CA GLN A 64 -18.81 2.65 20.74
C GLN A 64 -19.86 2.60 21.85
N CYS A 65 -21.13 2.90 21.53
CA CYS A 65 -22.21 2.92 22.52
C CYS A 65 -22.81 1.53 22.81
N TYR A 66 -22.61 0.55 21.91
CA TYR A 66 -23.24 -0.77 22.02
C TYR A 66 -22.20 -1.88 22.26
N PRO A 67 -21.99 -2.30 23.52
CA PRO A 67 -21.09 -3.41 23.82
C PRO A 67 -21.61 -4.71 23.17
N GLY A 68 -20.79 -5.34 22.33
CA GLY A 68 -21.12 -6.57 21.59
C GLY A 68 -21.24 -6.39 20.07
N VAL A 69 -21.21 -5.15 19.57
CA VAL A 69 -21.03 -4.85 18.14
C VAL A 69 -19.53 -4.86 17.81
N SER A 70 -19.15 -5.41 16.65
CA SER A 70 -17.76 -5.41 16.22
C SER A 70 -17.33 -4.02 15.72
N ASN A 71 -16.11 -3.62 16.04
CA ASN A 71 -15.56 -2.29 15.74
C ASN A 71 -15.06 -2.15 14.27
N HIS A 72 -15.76 -2.75 13.30
CA HIS A 72 -15.25 -2.80 11.93
C HIS A 72 -15.17 -1.41 11.28
N VAL A 73 -16.16 -0.56 11.48
CA VAL A 73 -16.18 0.80 10.92
C VAL A 73 -15.16 1.68 11.61
N THR A 74 -15.02 1.56 12.93
CA THR A 74 -14.05 2.30 13.74
C THR A 74 -12.62 1.96 13.32
N SER A 75 -12.29 0.67 13.24
CA SER A 75 -10.98 0.20 12.77
C SER A 75 -10.72 0.59 11.31
N TYR A 76 -11.72 0.54 10.43
CA TYR A 76 -11.57 1.00 9.04
C TYR A 76 -11.29 2.50 8.97
N ALA A 77 -12.06 3.31 9.71
CA ALA A 77 -11.88 4.76 9.77
C ALA A 77 -10.49 5.14 10.32
N TYR A 78 -10.00 4.39 11.31
CA TYR A 78 -8.65 4.55 11.85
C TYR A 78 -7.57 4.26 10.78
N VAL A 79 -7.65 3.12 10.10
CA VAL A 79 -6.70 2.78 9.03
C VAL A 79 -6.71 3.83 7.92
N MET A 80 -7.90 4.28 7.50
CA MET A 80 -8.03 5.31 6.46
C MET A 80 -7.46 6.66 6.90
N SER A 81 -7.66 7.06 8.16
CA SER A 81 -7.06 8.29 8.68
C SER A 81 -5.54 8.23 8.76
N MET A 82 -4.97 7.07 9.08
CA MET A 82 -3.52 6.91 9.11
C MET A 82 -2.90 6.87 7.70
N LEU A 83 -3.65 6.38 6.70
CA LEU A 83 -3.21 6.37 5.31
C LEU A 83 -3.28 7.76 4.66
N VAL A 84 -4.27 8.57 5.04
CA VAL A 84 -4.55 9.86 4.41
C VAL A 84 -4.07 11.02 5.30
N ASN A 85 -2.82 11.44 5.09
CA ASN A 85 -2.27 12.62 5.77
C ASN A 85 -2.25 13.86 4.88
N THR A 86 -2.11 13.67 3.56
CA THR A 86 -1.91 14.75 2.58
C THR A 86 -2.77 14.54 1.33
N ASP A 87 -2.95 15.60 0.54
CA ASP A 87 -3.70 15.53 -0.72
C ASP A 87 -3.08 14.53 -1.73
N LYS A 88 -1.76 14.29 -1.63
CA LYS A 88 -1.07 13.27 -2.42
C LYS A 88 -1.49 11.85 -2.04
N ASP A 89 -1.75 11.61 -0.76
CA ASP A 89 -2.22 10.30 -0.29
C ASP A 89 -3.63 10.01 -0.84
N VAL A 90 -4.51 11.02 -0.86
CA VAL A 90 -5.82 10.92 -1.51
C VAL A 90 -5.68 10.63 -3.00
N GLU A 91 -4.78 11.33 -3.69
CA GLU A 91 -4.54 11.11 -5.12
C GLU A 91 -4.08 9.67 -5.42
N VAL A 92 -3.21 9.10 -4.59
CA VAL A 92 -2.75 7.71 -4.71
C VAL A 92 -3.91 6.73 -4.56
N LEU A 93 -4.79 6.95 -3.58
CA LEU A 93 -5.95 6.10 -3.33
C LEU A 93 -7.05 6.27 -4.39
N GLU A 94 -7.22 7.47 -4.94
CA GLU A 94 -8.11 7.76 -6.08
C GLU A 94 -7.64 6.99 -7.32
N LYS A 95 -6.35 7.08 -7.66
CA LYS A 95 -5.75 6.36 -8.80
C LYS A 95 -5.87 4.84 -8.65
N ALA A 96 -5.90 4.35 -7.41
CA ALA A 96 -6.08 2.93 -7.11
C ALA A 96 -7.56 2.48 -7.10
N GLY A 97 -8.51 3.41 -7.22
CA GLY A 97 -9.95 3.12 -7.16
C GLY A 97 -10.47 2.79 -5.76
N VAL A 98 -9.64 3.00 -4.71
CA VAL A 98 -10.03 2.76 -3.32
C VAL A 98 -10.89 3.92 -2.80
N VAL A 99 -10.60 5.15 -3.21
CA VAL A 99 -11.37 6.33 -2.83
C VAL A 99 -11.96 6.97 -4.08
N SER A 100 -13.26 7.22 -4.08
CA SER A 100 -13.89 8.11 -5.07
C SER A 100 -14.31 9.39 -4.38
N ASN A 101 -13.67 10.49 -4.73
CA ASN A 101 -13.91 11.78 -4.10
C ASN A 101 -14.94 12.61 -4.86
N TYR A 102 -16.14 12.77 -4.30
CA TYR A 102 -17.19 13.64 -4.83
C TYR A 102 -17.35 14.95 -4.03
N LEU A 103 -16.44 15.26 -3.10
CA LEU A 103 -16.45 16.50 -2.29
C LEU A 103 -15.93 17.73 -3.05
N GLY A 104 -15.39 17.52 -4.26
CA GLY A 104 -14.87 18.54 -5.16
C GLY A 104 -13.42 18.99 -4.90
N THR A 105 -12.85 18.70 -3.73
CA THR A 105 -11.43 19.00 -3.44
C THR A 105 -10.80 17.90 -2.59
N ARG A 106 -9.54 17.54 -2.87
CA ARG A 106 -8.79 16.53 -2.10
C ARG A 106 -8.57 16.95 -0.65
N ASN A 107 -8.36 18.25 -0.40
CA ASN A 107 -8.26 18.80 0.95
C ASN A 107 -9.52 18.53 1.80
N LYS A 108 -10.72 18.51 1.20
CA LYS A 108 -11.93 18.15 1.97
C LYS A 108 -11.91 16.68 2.40
N ALA A 109 -11.38 15.79 1.56
CA ALA A 109 -11.22 14.38 1.88
C ALA A 109 -10.18 14.17 2.99
N THR A 110 -9.03 14.85 2.94
CA THR A 110 -8.01 14.77 4.01
C THR A 110 -8.57 15.28 5.34
N VAL A 111 -9.27 16.42 5.33
CA VAL A 111 -9.94 16.96 6.52
C VAL A 111 -10.99 16.00 7.07
N LEU A 112 -11.79 15.36 6.22
CA LEU A 112 -12.78 14.36 6.63
C LEU A 112 -12.12 13.22 7.39
N PHE A 113 -11.07 12.60 6.83
CA PHE A 113 -10.40 11.47 7.49
C PHE A 113 -9.65 11.88 8.77
N ASN A 114 -8.99 13.04 8.78
CA ASN A 114 -8.32 13.56 9.97
C ASN A 114 -9.30 13.80 11.13
N LYS A 115 -10.51 14.27 10.83
CA LYS A 115 -11.56 14.45 11.84
C LYS A 115 -12.09 13.12 12.40
N LEU A 116 -12.11 12.06 11.60
CA LEU A 116 -12.52 10.73 12.05
C LEU A 116 -11.49 10.11 13.01
N CYS A 117 -10.19 10.35 12.79
CA CYS A 117 -9.10 9.85 13.63
C CYS A 117 -9.28 10.16 15.13
N ILE A 118 -9.82 11.33 15.45
CA ILE A 118 -10.00 11.80 16.83
C ILE A 118 -11.00 10.91 17.60
N LEU A 119 -11.90 10.24 16.88
CA LEU A 119 -12.97 9.42 17.46
C LEU A 119 -12.58 7.94 17.56
N SER A 120 -11.59 7.48 16.81
CA SER A 120 -11.29 6.05 16.62
C SER A 120 -10.25 5.47 17.60
N PHE A 121 -10.40 5.69 18.90
CA PHE A 121 -9.57 5.03 19.92
C PHE A 121 -10.24 3.73 20.40
N SER A 122 -9.98 2.61 19.73
CA SER A 122 -10.35 1.27 20.21
C SER A 122 -9.41 0.20 19.65
N GLU A 123 -9.20 -0.90 20.38
CA GLU A 123 -8.37 -2.03 19.95
C GLU A 123 -8.92 -2.65 18.64
N ASP A 124 -8.05 -2.78 17.64
CA ASP A 124 -8.47 -2.77 16.23
C ASP A 124 -8.16 -4.08 15.48
N HIS A 125 -9.21 -4.68 14.90
CA HIS A 125 -9.15 -5.86 14.03
C HIS A 125 -8.36 -5.66 12.72
N PHE A 126 -8.07 -4.41 12.32
CA PHE A 126 -7.35 -4.09 11.08
C PHE A 126 -5.95 -3.49 11.30
N THR A 127 -5.44 -3.51 12.54
CA THR A 127 -4.07 -3.06 12.80
C THR A 127 -3.03 -4.02 12.22
N GLU A 128 -3.27 -5.33 12.23
CA GLU A 128 -2.29 -6.32 11.76
C GLU A 128 -1.88 -6.13 10.28
N PRO A 129 -2.81 -6.03 9.30
CA PRO A 129 -2.44 -5.81 7.89
C PRO A 129 -1.68 -4.50 7.66
N TRP A 130 -2.03 -3.47 8.42
CA TRP A 130 -1.42 -2.14 8.29
C TRP A 130 -0.03 -2.09 8.93
N VAL A 131 0.16 -2.79 10.06
CA VAL A 131 1.47 -3.01 10.69
C VAL A 131 2.37 -3.82 9.75
N GLU A 132 1.85 -4.87 9.12
CA GLU A 132 2.60 -5.67 8.15
C GLU A 132 3.04 -4.84 6.94
N ALA A 133 2.14 -4.03 6.37
CA ALA A 133 2.46 -3.09 5.29
C ALA A 133 3.53 -2.07 5.70
N THR A 134 3.49 -1.59 6.95
CA THR A 134 4.47 -0.65 7.50
C THR A 134 5.82 -1.32 7.75
N LEU A 135 5.85 -2.55 8.24
CA LEU A 135 7.08 -3.33 8.41
C LEU A 135 7.71 -3.65 7.06
N TYR A 136 6.90 -4.03 6.07
CA TYR A 136 7.34 -4.26 4.69
C TYR A 136 8.00 -3.01 4.10
N SER A 137 7.36 -1.86 4.23
CA SER A 137 7.89 -0.61 3.68
C SER A 137 9.19 -0.16 4.34
N ARG A 138 9.46 -0.58 5.58
CA ARG A 138 10.71 -0.30 6.29
C ARG A 138 11.87 -1.23 5.90
N ARG A 139 11.59 -2.40 5.33
CA ARG A 139 12.64 -3.33 4.88
C ARG A 139 13.49 -2.69 3.78
N PHE A 140 14.78 -3.02 3.78
CA PHE A 140 15.74 -2.52 2.78
C PHE A 140 15.39 -3.03 1.37
N TRP A 141 15.21 -4.34 1.22
CA TRP A 141 14.97 -4.98 -0.07
C TRP A 141 13.75 -4.44 -0.84
N PRO A 142 12.56 -4.25 -0.23
CA PRO A 142 11.41 -3.67 -0.92
C PRO A 142 11.63 -2.28 -1.48
N LYS A 143 12.32 -1.39 -0.73
CA LYS A 143 12.65 -0.04 -1.21
C LYS A 143 13.57 -0.08 -2.42
N HIS A 144 14.62 -0.89 -2.35
CA HIS A 144 15.57 -1.03 -3.45
C HIS A 144 14.94 -1.72 -4.66
N ALA A 145 14.12 -2.75 -4.46
CA ALA A 145 13.36 -3.39 -5.54
C ALA A 145 12.36 -2.41 -6.19
N ALA A 146 11.66 -1.59 -5.40
CA ALA A 146 10.77 -0.56 -5.92
C ALA A 146 11.52 0.49 -6.75
N HIS A 147 12.71 0.91 -6.30
CA HIS A 147 13.57 1.84 -7.03
C HIS A 147 14.09 1.23 -8.34
N LEU A 148 14.66 0.02 -8.30
CA LEU A 148 15.12 -0.70 -9.48
C LEU A 148 13.98 -0.89 -10.50
N ARG A 149 12.79 -1.23 -10.02
CA ARG A 149 11.63 -1.40 -10.88
C ARG A 149 11.28 -0.11 -11.64
N ARG A 150 11.25 1.04 -10.96
CA ARG A 150 10.97 2.32 -11.65
C ARG A 150 12.02 2.66 -12.71
N MET A 151 13.30 2.35 -12.46
CA MET A 151 14.36 2.65 -13.43
C MET A 151 14.35 1.71 -14.64
N TYR A 152 14.18 0.41 -14.41
CA TYR A 152 14.43 -0.61 -15.44
C TYR A 152 13.16 -1.19 -16.07
N PHE A 153 12.00 -1.05 -15.43
CA PHE A 153 10.75 -1.66 -15.89
C PHE A 153 9.71 -0.65 -16.43
N ASP A 154 10.02 0.64 -16.43
CA ASP A 154 9.13 1.65 -16.99
C ASP A 154 9.17 1.68 -18.53
N SER A 155 10.26 1.22 -19.16
CA SER A 155 10.39 1.13 -20.62
C SER A 155 10.80 -0.28 -21.05
N PRO A 156 10.16 -0.85 -22.09
CA PRO A 156 10.54 -2.17 -22.60
C PRO A 156 12.00 -2.20 -23.08
N TRP A 157 12.53 -1.09 -23.58
CA TRP A 157 13.92 -1.00 -24.03
C TRP A 157 14.93 -1.04 -22.88
N THR A 158 14.65 -0.37 -21.76
CA THR A 158 15.53 -0.38 -20.59
C THR A 158 15.53 -1.75 -19.92
N PHE A 159 14.39 -2.46 -19.96
CA PHE A 159 14.29 -3.84 -19.50
C PHE A 159 15.14 -4.79 -20.37
N ILE A 160 15.05 -4.69 -21.69
CA ILE A 160 15.87 -5.50 -22.61
C ILE A 160 17.36 -5.22 -22.41
N ALA A 161 17.75 -3.95 -22.29
CA ALA A 161 19.14 -3.56 -22.03
C ALA A 161 19.66 -4.11 -20.69
N PHE A 162 18.82 -4.09 -19.65
CA PHE A 162 19.12 -4.70 -18.36
C PHE A 162 19.35 -6.22 -18.48
N CYS A 163 18.46 -6.94 -19.18
CA CYS A 163 18.61 -8.37 -19.41
C CYS A 163 19.88 -8.70 -20.20
N ALA A 164 20.18 -7.95 -21.26
CA ALA A 164 21.40 -8.13 -22.04
C ALA A 164 22.67 -7.91 -21.19
N GLY A 165 22.69 -6.84 -20.39
CA GLY A 165 23.79 -6.55 -19.46
C GLY A 165 23.95 -7.63 -18.39
N PHE A 166 22.84 -8.14 -17.84
CA PHE A 166 22.86 -9.22 -16.86
C PHE A 166 23.39 -10.54 -17.46
N VAL A 167 22.95 -10.91 -18.66
CA VAL A 167 23.47 -12.10 -19.36
C VAL A 167 24.96 -11.96 -19.64
N ALA A 168 25.40 -10.80 -20.13
CA ALA A 168 26.82 -10.53 -20.36
C ALA A 168 27.63 -10.64 -19.06
N PHE A 169 27.11 -10.10 -17.96
CA PHE A 169 27.74 -10.20 -16.64
C PHE A 169 27.89 -11.66 -16.18
N VAL A 170 26.84 -12.46 -16.29
CA VAL A 170 26.88 -13.89 -15.93
C VAL A 170 27.92 -14.63 -16.78
N ILE A 171 27.98 -14.37 -18.08
CA ILE A 171 28.99 -14.95 -18.98
C ILE A 171 30.40 -14.59 -18.49
N THR A 172 30.65 -13.32 -18.15
CA THR A 172 31.97 -12.90 -17.65
C THR A 172 32.34 -13.54 -16.32
N CYS A 173 31.39 -13.72 -15.39
CA CYS A 173 31.64 -14.42 -14.13
C CYS A 173 31.99 -15.90 -14.36
N VAL A 174 31.26 -16.60 -15.22
CA VAL A 174 31.53 -18.00 -15.56
C VAL A 174 32.91 -18.14 -16.20
N GLN A 175 33.26 -17.25 -17.12
CA GLN A 175 34.59 -17.21 -17.75
C GLN A 175 35.68 -17.01 -16.69
N PHE A 176 35.50 -16.03 -15.80
CA PHE A 176 36.45 -15.74 -14.73
C PHE A 176 36.67 -16.94 -13.79
N VAL A 177 35.60 -17.59 -13.34
CA VAL A 177 35.68 -18.77 -12.45
C VAL A 177 36.40 -19.92 -13.15
N ARG A 178 36.08 -20.19 -14.41
CA ARG A 178 36.73 -21.25 -15.19
C ARG A 178 38.22 -20.99 -15.37
N ASP A 179 38.58 -19.75 -15.68
CA ASP A 179 39.98 -19.37 -15.92
C ASP A 179 40.78 -19.36 -14.61
N PHE A 180 40.14 -19.06 -13.48
CA PHE A 180 40.73 -19.19 -12.15
C PHE A 180 40.99 -20.65 -11.76
N LEU A 181 40.01 -21.54 -11.97
CA LEU A 181 40.12 -22.98 -11.68
C LEU A 181 41.12 -23.72 -12.58
N LYS A 182 41.43 -23.19 -13.76
CA LYS A 182 42.41 -23.79 -14.69
C LYS A 182 43.86 -23.42 -14.36
N LYS A 183 44.07 -22.53 -13.38
CA LYS A 183 45.37 -21.96 -13.03
C LYS A 183 45.96 -22.54 -11.73
N GLU A 184 45.16 -23.29 -10.96
CA GLU A 184 45.62 -24.27 -9.97
C GLU A 184 45.94 -25.62 -10.65
#